data_AF-A0A8J8C2N7-F1
#
_entry.id   AF-A0A8J8C2N7-F1
#
_cell.length_a   1.000
_cell.length_b   1.000
_cell.length_c   1.000
_cell.angle_alpha   90.00
_cell.angle_beta   90.00
_cell.angle_gamma   90.00
#
_symmetry.space_group_name_H-M   'P 1'
#
loop_
_entity.id
_entity.type
_entity.pdbx_description
1 polymer ?
#
loop_
_entity_poly.entity_id
_entity_poly.type
_entity_poly.pdbx_seq_one_letter_code
_entity_poly.pdbx_strand_id
1 'polypeptide(L)'
;KVEIITDEELNRQYFESKTERANPALVEIKTVDGKVYTELVTCPKGDPHNEMSDAEVEKKFLGLVSSRLGSSHARTLAELVWDLETVEDISQVTDMIRVHYS
;
A
#
# COMPACT_ATOMS: atom_id res chain seq x y z
N LYS A 1 -4.90 3.00 -25.69
CA LYS A 1 -5.21 1.56 -25.91
C LYS A 1 -4.55 0.79 -24.78
N VAL A 2 -5.24 -0.15 -24.14
CA VAL A 2 -4.64 -1.07 -23.14
C VAL A 2 -4.75 -2.47 -23.73
N GLU A 3 -3.68 -3.24 -23.62
CA GLU A 3 -3.60 -4.63 -24.08
C GLU A 3 -3.00 -5.46 -22.95
N ILE A 4 -3.65 -6.58 -22.62
CA ILE A 4 -3.22 -7.47 -21.54
C ILE A 4 -2.59 -8.69 -22.20
N ILE A 5 -1.33 -8.95 -21.88
CA ILE A 5 -0.55 -10.05 -22.43
C ILE A 5 -0.08 -10.91 -21.25
N THR A 6 -0.29 -12.22 -21.34
CA THR A 6 0.27 -13.17 -20.38
C THR A 6 1.67 -13.55 -20.83
N ASP A 7 2.65 -13.31 -19.97
CA ASP A 7 4.03 -13.74 -20.18
C ASP A 7 4.27 -15.07 -19.47
N GLU A 8 4.63 -16.12 -20.22
CA GLU A 8 4.81 -17.47 -19.68
C GLU A 8 5.93 -17.55 -18.63
N GLU A 9 6.97 -16.73 -18.74
CA GLU A 9 8.09 -16.67 -17.80
C GLU A 9 7.66 -16.02 -16.48
N LEU A 10 7.02 -14.86 -16.55
CA LEU A 10 6.51 -14.16 -15.35
C LEU A 10 5.42 -14.98 -14.65
N ASN A 11 4.59 -15.67 -15.42
CA ASN A 11 3.56 -16.55 -14.87
C ASN A 11 4.20 -17.78 -14.19
N ARG A 12 5.27 -18.34 -14.77
CA ARG A 12 6.01 -19.43 -14.14
C ARG A 12 6.67 -18.98 -12.82
N GLN A 13 7.25 -17.79 -12.78
CA GLN A 13 7.81 -17.21 -11.56
C GLN A 13 6.75 -17.12 -10.44
N TYR A 14 5.52 -16.69 -10.75
CA TYR A 14 4.41 -16.68 -9.79
C TYR A 14 4.08 -18.07 -9.20
N PHE A 15 4.14 -19.15 -10.01
CA PHE A 15 3.73 -20.49 -9.58
C PHE A 15 4.85 -21.34 -8.97
N GLU A 16 6.11 -21.14 -9.40
CA GLU A 16 7.24 -21.98 -8.98
C GLU A 16 7.92 -21.48 -7.71
N SER A 17 7.89 -20.17 -7.43
CA SER A 17 8.54 -19.57 -6.28
C SER A 17 7.74 -19.75 -4.98
N LYS A 18 7.08 -20.88 -4.71
CA LYS A 18 6.14 -21.06 -3.56
C LYS A 18 6.64 -20.59 -2.17
N THR A 19 7.94 -20.35 -2.01
CA THR A 19 8.60 -19.78 -0.83
C THR A 19 8.77 -18.24 -0.85
N GLU A 20 8.78 -17.60 -2.02
CA GLU A 20 8.86 -16.16 -2.27
C GLU A 20 7.56 -15.72 -2.96
N ARG A 21 6.78 -14.82 -2.36
CA ARG A 21 5.47 -14.39 -2.89
C ARG A 21 5.60 -13.46 -4.11
N ALA A 22 6.27 -13.93 -5.16
CA ALA A 22 6.42 -13.21 -6.41
C ALA A 22 5.03 -12.96 -7.01
N ASN A 23 4.74 -11.70 -7.32
CA ASN A 23 3.53 -11.29 -8.03
C ASN A 23 3.94 -10.23 -9.06
N PRO A 24 4.61 -10.69 -10.15
CA PRO A 24 5.24 -9.78 -11.08
C PRO A 24 4.24 -9.10 -12.02
N ALA A 25 4.52 -7.86 -12.39
CA ALA A 25 3.82 -7.11 -13.42
C ALA A 25 4.83 -6.32 -14.26
N LEU A 26 4.79 -6.52 -15.57
CA LEU A 26 5.53 -5.72 -16.55
C LEU A 26 4.57 -4.74 -17.23
N VAL A 27 4.90 -3.45 -17.21
CA VAL A 27 4.12 -2.42 -17.90
C VAL A 27 4.99 -1.79 -18.98
N GLU A 28 4.50 -1.80 -20.22
CA GLU A 28 5.09 -1.08 -21.34
C GLU A 28 4.17 0.06 -21.79
N ILE A 29 4.71 1.27 -21.91
CA ILE A 29 4.01 2.47 -22.37
C ILE A 29 4.66 2.95 -23.67
N LYS A 30 3.86 2.98 -24.74
CA LYS A 30 4.22 3.58 -26.02
C LYS A 30 3.56 4.95 -26.15
N THR A 31 4.39 5.98 -26.25
CA THR A 31 3.96 7.38 -26.41
C THR A 31 3.65 7.71 -27.87
N VAL A 32 2.91 8.80 -28.10
CA VAL A 32 2.51 9.22 -29.45
C VAL A 32 3.69 9.67 -30.31
N ASP A 33 4.79 10.14 -29.70
CA ASP A 33 6.05 10.46 -30.37
C ASP A 33 6.96 9.24 -30.53
N GLY A 34 6.47 8.03 -30.22
CA GLY A 34 7.14 6.77 -30.47
C GLY A 34 8.12 6.32 -29.39
N LYS A 35 8.29 7.06 -28.28
CA LYS A 35 9.10 6.58 -27.14
C LYS A 35 8.41 5.41 -26.44
N VAL A 36 9.23 4.47 -25.98
CA VAL A 36 8.79 3.31 -25.21
C VAL A 36 9.40 3.38 -23.82
N TYR A 37 8.55 3.21 -22.80
CA TYR A 37 8.95 3.10 -21.40
C TYR A 37 8.50 1.74 -20.89
N THR A 38 9.38 1.06 -20.15
CA THR A 38 9.11 -0.28 -19.63
C THR A 38 9.51 -0.35 -18.17
N GLU A 39 8.66 -0.90 -17.33
CA GLU A 39 8.94 -1.11 -15.90
C GLU A 39 8.45 -2.50 -15.47
N LEU A 40 9.32 -3.26 -14.79
CA LEU A 40 8.99 -4.55 -14.18
C LEU A 40 8.97 -4.41 -12.66
N VAL A 41 7.83 -4.75 -12.06
CA VAL A 41 7.70 -4.88 -10.60
C VAL A 41 7.54 -6.35 -10.28
N THR A 42 8.43 -6.93 -9.49
CA THR A 42 8.40 -8.37 -9.13
C THR A 42 7.54 -8.67 -7.91
N CYS A 43 7.49 -7.74 -6.95
CA CYS A 43 6.68 -7.81 -5.74
C CYS A 43 5.87 -6.51 -5.54
N PRO A 44 4.60 -6.59 -5.14
CA PRO A 44 3.77 -5.41 -4.93
C PRO A 44 4.29 -4.59 -3.75
N LYS A 45 4.08 -3.28 -3.80
CA LYS A 45 4.44 -2.38 -2.71
C LYS A 45 3.70 -2.76 -1.42
N GLY A 46 4.44 -2.96 -0.34
CA GLY A 46 3.98 -3.49 0.95
C GLY A 46 4.27 -4.98 1.17
N ASP A 47 4.80 -5.70 0.17
CA ASP A 47 5.41 -7.01 0.40
C ASP A 47 6.71 -6.86 1.22
N PRO A 48 7.13 -7.83 2.06
CA PRO A 48 8.41 -7.76 2.77
C PRO A 48 9.64 -7.54 1.85
N HIS A 49 9.55 -7.90 0.57
CA HIS A 49 10.62 -7.65 -0.41
C HIS A 49 10.46 -6.31 -1.17
N ASN A 50 9.36 -5.58 -0.94
CA ASN A 50 9.09 -4.25 -1.49
C ASN A 50 8.32 -3.42 -0.45
N GLU A 51 8.95 -3.19 0.71
CA GLU A 51 8.30 -2.58 1.86
C GLU A 51 7.87 -1.13 1.58
N MET A 52 6.78 -0.70 2.21
CA MET A 52 6.43 0.72 2.27
C MET A 52 7.35 1.40 3.30
N SER A 53 7.83 2.59 2.97
CA SER A 53 8.41 3.48 3.98
C SER A 53 7.34 3.95 4.97
N ASP A 54 7.76 4.36 6.17
CA ASP A 54 6.85 4.88 7.19
C ASP A 54 5.95 6.01 6.67
N ALA A 55 6.52 6.93 5.87
CA ALA A 55 5.77 8.00 5.23
C ALA A 55 4.71 7.50 4.23
N GLU A 56 4.98 6.41 3.51
CA GLU A 56 4.01 5.78 2.61
C GLU A 56 2.90 5.07 3.39
N VAL A 57 3.25 4.41 4.50
CA VAL A 57 2.29 3.78 5.43
C VAL A 57 1.37 4.85 6.02
N GLU A 58 1.93 5.95 6.55
CA GLU A 58 1.17 7.05 7.13
C GLU A 58 0.28 7.72 6.09
N LYS A 59 0.80 8.01 4.90
CA LYS A 59 0.01 8.58 3.81
C LYS A 59 -1.18 7.69 3.43
N LYS A 60 -0.97 6.37 3.35
CA LYS A 60 -2.03 5.40 3.08
C LYS A 60 -3.07 5.39 4.19
N PHE A 61 -2.63 5.38 5.45
CA PHE A 61 -3.52 5.44 6.61
C PHE A 61 -4.39 6.71 6.58
N LEU A 62 -3.78 7.89 6.45
CA LEU A 62 -4.49 9.16 6.38
C LEU A 62 -5.48 9.22 5.20
N GLY A 63 -5.11 8.64 4.05
CA GLY A 63 -5.99 8.55 2.88
C GLY A 63 -7.25 7.69 3.11
N LEU A 64 -7.16 6.67 3.96
CA LEU A 64 -8.30 5.81 4.30
C LEU A 64 -9.18 6.39 5.42
N VAL A 65 -8.56 7.07 6.38
CA VAL A 65 -9.22 7.42 7.66
C VAL A 65 -9.76 8.85 7.68
N SER A 66 -9.12 9.79 6.96
CA SER A 66 -9.45 11.22 7.07
C SER A 66 -10.88 11.57 6.69
N SER A 67 -11.50 10.88 5.72
CA SER A 67 -12.89 11.13 5.31
C SER A 67 -13.89 10.75 6.39
N ARG A 68 -13.51 9.83 7.29
CA ARG A 68 -14.37 9.28 8.32
C ARG A 68 -14.22 9.98 9.67
N LEU A 69 -12.98 10.32 10.05
CA LEU A 69 -12.67 10.93 11.34
C LEU A 69 -12.35 12.42 11.27
N GLY A 70 -12.16 12.96 10.06
CA GLY A 70 -11.56 14.27 9.85
C GLY A 70 -10.03 14.21 9.89
N SER A 71 -9.37 15.05 9.09
CA SER A 71 -7.91 14.98 8.90
C SER A 71 -7.10 15.25 10.16
N SER A 72 -7.56 16.15 11.04
CA SER A 72 -6.85 16.43 12.29
C SER A 72 -6.87 15.23 13.22
N HIS A 73 -8.06 14.64 13.42
CA HIS A 73 -8.26 13.49 14.29
C HIS A 73 -7.53 12.25 13.77
N ALA A 74 -7.54 12.06 12.44
CA ALA A 74 -6.77 10.99 11.80
C ALA A 74 -5.26 11.11 12.03
N ARG A 75 -4.69 12.33 12.03
CA ARG A 75 -3.26 12.53 12.34
C ARG A 75 -2.94 12.19 13.79
N THR A 76 -3.72 12.70 14.74
CA THR A 76 -3.51 12.39 16.16
C THR A 76 -3.63 10.89 16.42
N LEU A 77 -4.56 10.20 15.74
CA LEU A 77 -4.66 8.74 15.83
C LEU A 77 -3.42 8.04 15.25
N ALA A 78 -2.88 8.53 14.13
CA ALA A 78 -1.66 7.97 13.55
C ALA A 78 -0.47 8.11 14.49
N GLU A 79 -0.30 9.28 15.11
CA GLU A 79 0.74 9.55 16.12
C GLU A 79 0.60 8.59 17.31
N LEU A 80 -0.61 8.45 17.88
CA LEU A 80 -0.86 7.55 19.00
C LEU A 80 -0.57 6.07 18.66
N VAL A 81 -0.84 5.64 17.42
CA VAL A 81 -0.59 4.27 16.98
C VAL A 81 0.90 4.03 16.69
N TRP A 82 1.64 5.05 16.24
CA TRP A 82 3.10 4.95 16.11
C TRP A 82 3.79 4.80 17.46
N ASP A 83 3.30 5.48 18.49
CA ASP A 83 3.82 5.42 19.87
C ASP A 83 3.03 4.43 20.77
N LEU A 84 2.46 3.37 20.17
CA LEU A 84 1.52 2.47 20.86
C LEU A 84 2.13 1.79 22.10
N GLU A 85 3.44 1.56 22.13
CA GLU A 85 4.16 1.02 23.29
C GLU A 85 4.12 1.93 24.51
N THR A 86 3.85 3.22 24.32
CA THR A 86 3.71 4.21 25.40
C THR A 86 2.29 4.29 25.96
N VAL A 87 1.32 3.65 25.29
CA VAL A 87 -0.09 3.69 25.67
C VAL A 87 -0.36 2.68 26.78
N GLU A 88 -0.62 3.18 27.98
CA GLU A 88 -0.92 2.35 29.15
C GLU A 88 -2.30 1.66 29.09
N ASP A 89 -3.27 2.29 28.43
CA ASP A 89 -4.63 1.76 28.27
C ASP A 89 -5.08 1.85 26.81
N ILE A 90 -5.33 0.69 26.20
CA ILE A 90 -5.79 0.56 24.82
C ILE A 90 -7.14 1.26 24.57
N SER A 91 -7.93 1.53 25.62
CA SER A 91 -9.17 2.29 25.53
C SER A 91 -8.94 3.65 24.86
N GLN A 92 -7.79 4.28 25.12
CA GLN A 92 -7.39 5.58 24.54
C GLN A 92 -7.36 5.52 23.00
N VAL A 93 -6.88 4.42 22.41
CA VAL A 93 -6.88 4.22 20.95
C VAL A 93 -8.29 3.90 20.46
N THR A 94 -9.00 3.01 21.14
CA THR A 94 -10.32 2.55 20.68
C THR A 94 -11.39 3.64 20.75
N ASP A 95 -11.27 4.59 21.68
CA ASP A 95 -12.17 5.74 21.76
C ASP A 95 -11.95 6.70 20.59
N MET A 96 -10.71 6.83 20.10
CA MET A 96 -10.40 7.68 18.95
C MET A 96 -10.97 7.17 17.63
N ILE A 97 -11.24 5.88 17.47
CA ILE A 97 -11.84 5.32 16.24
C ILE A 97 -13.37 5.29 16.25
N ARG A 98 -14.00 5.72 17.35
CA ARG A 98 -15.46 5.83 17.42
C ARG A 98 -15.93 6.99 16.58
N VAL A 99 -17.04 6.77 15.87
CA VAL A 99 -17.69 7.82 15.11
C VAL A 99 -19.10 7.99 15.61
N HIS A 100 -19.38 9.18 16.14
CA HIS A 100 -20.72 9.55 16.56
C HIS A 100 -21.50 10.00 15.33
N TYR A 101 -22.50 9.22 14.95
CA TYR A 101 -23.52 9.70 14.01
C TYR A 101 -24.40 10.70 14.77
N SER A 102 -24.44 11.94 14.27
CA SER A 102 -25.39 12.98 14.70
C SER A 102 -26.75 12.73 14.10
#